data_AF-A0A5K0VS58-F1
#
_entry.id   AF-A0A5K0VS58-F1
#
_cell.length_a   1.000
_cell.length_b   1.000
_cell.length_c   1.000
_cell.angle_alpha   90.00
_cell.angle_beta   90.00
_cell.angle_gamma   90.00
#
_symmetry.space_group_name_H-M   'P 1'
#
loop_
_entity.id
_entity.type
_entity.pdbx_description
1 polymer ?
#
loop_
_entity_poly.entity_id
_entity_poly.type
_entity_poly.pdbx_seq_one_letter_code
_entity_poly.pdbx_strand_id
1 'polypeptide(L)' 'DCCLIPESPFYLEGPGGLFEFMEHRLRENGHMVIVIAEGAGQNLIEEHLRDMEHKDASGNKVLLDVGLWLSHKIK' A
#
# COMPACT_ATOMS: atom_id res chain seq x y z
N ASP A 1 3.72 11.43 8.87
CA ASP A 1 3.73 9.97 9.03
C ASP A 1 2.32 9.40 8.92
N CYS A 2 2.19 8.13 8.55
CA CYS A 2 0.90 7.41 8.56
C CYS A 2 1.06 5.91 8.82
N CYS A 3 -0.03 5.29 9.26
CA CYS A 3 -0.16 3.84 9.42
C CYS A 3 -1.25 3.34 8.47
N LEU A 4 -0.94 2.35 7.64
CA LEU A 4 -1.83 1.75 6.65
C LEU A 4 -2.21 0.35 7.15
N ILE A 5 -3.50 0.13 7.38
CA ILE A 5 -4.05 -1.10 7.95
C ILE A 5 -5.21 -1.64 7.09
N PRO A 6 -5.48 -2.96 7.09
CA PRO A 6 -6.54 -3.55 6.27
C PRO A 6 -7.93 -2.95 6.51
N GLU A 7 -8.20 -2.53 7.74
CA GLU A 7 -9.50 -2.02 8.19
C GLU A 7 -9.79 -0.60 7.68
N SER A 8 -8.75 0.12 7.22
CA SER A 8 -8.85 1.49 6.72
C SER A 8 -8.41 1.54 5.26
N PRO A 9 -9.33 1.33 4.30
CA PRO A 9 -9.01 1.37 2.89
C PRO A 9 -8.48 2.75 2.48
N PHE A 10 -7.56 2.75 1.51
CA PHE A 10 -6.92 3.94 0.99
C PHE A 10 -6.72 3.80 -0.53
N TYR A 11 -6.34 4.90 -1.16
CA TYR A 11 -5.98 4.95 -2.57
C TYR A 11 -4.69 5.78 -2.73
N LEU A 12 -3.96 5.54 -3.82
CA LEU A 12 -2.68 6.20 -4.05
C LEU A 12 -2.85 7.63 -4.57
N GLU A 13 -3.71 7.82 -5.58
CA GLU A 13 -3.84 9.05 -6.36
C GLU A 13 -5.22 9.69 -6.23
N GLY A 14 -5.27 11.02 -6.39
CA GLY A 14 -6.50 11.81 -6.30
C GLY A 14 -6.62 12.57 -4.97
N PRO A 15 -7.63 13.45 -4.84
CA PRO A 15 -7.80 14.30 -3.68
C PRO A 15 -7.88 13.50 -2.38
N GLY A 16 -7.02 13.78 -1.40
CA GLY A 16 -6.92 13.04 -0.13
C GLY A 16 -6.20 11.69 -0.23
N GLY A 17 -5.60 11.38 -1.38
CA GLY A 17 -4.85 10.14 -1.59
C GLY A 17 -3.52 10.11 -0.86
N LEU A 18 -2.92 8.92 -0.80
CA LEU A 18 -1.66 8.71 -0.10
C LEU A 18 -0.54 9.59 -0.66
N PHE A 19 -0.44 9.75 -1.98
CA PHE A 19 0.63 10.56 -2.59
C PHE A 19 0.50 12.05 -2.28
N GLU A 20 -0.71 12.59 -2.28
CA GLU A 20 -0.96 13.98 -1.86
C GLU A 20 -0.60 14.16 -0.39
N PHE A 21 -1.04 13.25 0.49
CA PHE A 21 -0.67 13.28 1.91
C PHE A 21 0.85 13.22 2.11
N MET A 22 1.55 12.38 1.34
CA MET A 22 3.01 12.27 1.38
C MET A 22 3.69 13.58 0.97
N GLU A 23 3.25 14.21 -0.12
CA GLU A 23 3.80 15.47 -0.60
C GLU A 23 3.67 16.56 0.48
N HIS A 24 2.50 16.68 1.10
CA HIS A 24 2.28 17.61 2.21
C HIS A 24 3.22 17.33 3.37
N ARG A 25 3.34 16.07 3.81
CA ARG A 25 4.22 15.71 4.94
C ARG A 25 5.69 15.96 4.65
N LEU A 26 6.16 15.65 3.44
CA LEU A 26 7.54 15.91 3.03
C LEU A 26 7.82 17.42 2.95
N ARG A 27 6.86 18.22 2.47
CA ARG A 27 7.02 19.68 2.41
C ARG A 27 7.08 20.31 3.81
N GLU A 28 6.26 19.82 4.74
CA GLU A 28 6.21 20.34 6.11
C GLU A 28 7.41 19.90 6.96
N ASN A 29 7.82 18.63 6.86
CA ASN A 29 8.76 18.02 7.81
C ASN A 29 10.12 17.66 7.18
N GLY A 30 10.24 17.66 5.84
CA GLY A 30 11.42 17.17 5.13
C GLY A 30 11.60 15.64 5.16
N HIS A 31 10.75 14.92 5.87
CA HIS A 31 10.80 13.47 6.02
C HIS A 31 9.40 12.90 6.31
N MET A 32 9.24 11.60 6.11
CA MET A 32 8.02 10.88 6.40
C MET A 32 8.31 9.40 6.66
N VAL A 33 7.60 8.83 7.64
CA VAL A 33 7.57 7.39 7.91
C VAL A 33 6.18 6.85 7.58
N ILE A 34 6.15 5.71 6.88
CA ILE A 34 4.94 4.93 6.61
C ILE A 34 5.13 3.57 7.28
N VAL A 35 4.17 3.19 8.13
CA VAL A 35 4.03 1.82 8.62
C VAL A 35 2.88 1.17 7.87
N ILE A 36 3.08 -0.02 7.35
CA ILE A 36 2.06 -0.75 6.59
C ILE A 36 1.93 -2.16 7.10
N ALA A 37 0.71 -2.57 7.43
CA ALA A 37 0.40 -3.96 7.74
C ALA A 37 0.29 -4.77 6.45
N GLU A 38 0.71 -6.04 6.48
CA GLU A 38 0.81 -6.91 5.30
C GLU A 38 -0.50 -7.03 4.50
N GLY A 39 -1.66 -6.99 5.17
CA GLY A 39 -2.97 -7.10 4.51
C GLY A 39 -3.51 -5.79 3.94
N ALA A 40 -2.87 -4.65 4.20
CA ALA A 40 -3.35 -3.36 3.70
C ALA A 40 -3.14 -3.26 2.19
N GLY A 41 -4.10 -2.68 1.45
CA GLY A 41 -3.94 -2.37 0.03
C GLY A 41 -3.78 -3.56 -0.92
N GLN A 42 -4.05 -4.80 -0.49
CA GLN A 42 -3.96 -6.00 -1.34
C GLN A 42 -4.79 -5.88 -2.62
N ASN A 43 -5.98 -5.27 -2.54
CA ASN A 43 -6.82 -4.96 -3.69
C ASN A 43 -6.12 -4.04 -4.71
N LEU A 44 -5.34 -3.04 -4.24
CA LEU A 44 -4.60 -2.12 -5.10
C LEU A 44 -3.47 -2.81 -5.87
N ILE A 45 -2.85 -3.81 -5.22
CA ILE A 45 -1.79 -4.63 -5.81
C ILE A 45 -2.35 -5.57 -6.86
N GLU A 46 -3.43 -6.27 -6.53
CA GLU A 46 -4.05 -7.27 -7.40
C GLU A 46 -4.60 -6.65 -8.69
N GLU A 47 -5.18 -5.45 -8.62
CA GLU A 47 -5.59 -4.69 -9.81
C GLU A 47 -4.42 -4.40 -10.75
N HIS A 48 -3.22 -4.19 -10.19
CA HIS A 48 -2.00 -3.92 -10.93
C HIS A 48 -1.29 -5.19 -11.44
N LEU A 49 -1.40 -6.30 -10.73
CA LEU A 49 -0.68 -7.55 -11.00
C LEU A 49 -1.58 -8.65 -11.59
N ARG A 50 -2.63 -8.26 -12.35
CA ARG A 50 -3.60 -9.15 -13.04
C ARG A 50 -3.05 -10.58 -13.21
N ASP A 51 -3.66 -11.53 -12.49
CA ASP A 51 -3.45 -12.99 -12.55
C ASP A 51 -2.49 -13.67 -11.55
N MET A 52 -2.03 -13.01 -10.48
CA MET A 52 -1.30 -13.72 -9.40
C MET A 52 -2.19 -14.20 -8.24
N GLU A 53 -3.23 -14.99 -8.50
CA GLU A 53 -3.92 -15.73 -7.42
C GLU A 53 -3.08 -16.93 -6.98
N HIS A 54 -2.12 -16.69 -6.09
CA HIS A 54 -1.40 -17.76 -5.41
C HIS A 54 -2.18 -18.19 -4.17
N LYS A 55 -2.62 -19.44 -4.14
CA LYS A 55 -3.13 -20.08 -2.92
C LYS A 55 -2.05 -20.97 -2.34
N ASP A 56 -1.93 -20.98 -1.02
CA ASP A 56 -1.03 -21.89 -0.32
C ASP A 56 -1.57 -23.33 -0.36
N ALA A 57 -0.80 -24.27 0.17
CA ALA A 57 -1.20 -25.68 0.26
C ALA A 57 -2.45 -25.93 1.13
N SER A 58 -2.85 -24.94 1.94
CA SER A 58 -4.05 -24.98 2.80
C SER A 58 -5.25 -24.30 2.15
N GLY A 59 -5.09 -23.70 0.96
CA GLY A 59 -6.13 -23.00 0.22
C GLY A 59 -6.30 -21.52 0.59
N ASN A 60 -5.44 -20.96 1.45
CA ASN A 60 -5.47 -19.54 1.79
C ASN A 60 -4.83 -18.72 0.68
N LYS A 61 -5.34 -17.50 0.48
CA LYS A 61 -4.72 -16.54 -0.43
C LYS A 61 -3.37 -16.12 0.15
N VAL A 62 -2.32 -16.23 -0.65
CA VAL A 62 -1.01 -15.71 -0.31
C VAL A 62 -1.04 -14.21 -0.51
N LEU A 63 -0.74 -13.46 0.56
CA LEU A 63 -0.64 -12.01 0.49
C LEU A 63 0.58 -11.61 -0.33
N LEU A 64 0.41 -10.58 -1.15
CA LEU A 64 1.49 -9.99 -1.91
C LEU A 64 2.28 -9.03 -1.02
N ASP A 65 3.58 -8.89 -1.27
CA ASP A 65 4.44 -8.00 -0.50
C ASP A 65 4.08 -6.53 -0.79
N VAL A 66 3.20 -5.98 0.06
CA VAL A 66 2.71 -4.61 -0.04
C VAL A 66 3.79 -3.59 0.28
N GLY A 67 4.72 -3.92 1.18
CA GLY A 67 5.82 -3.03 1.53
C GLY A 67 6.73 -2.81 0.33
N LEU A 68 7.14 -3.90 -0.34
CA LEU A 68 7.96 -3.84 -1.53
C LEU A 68 7.22 -3.16 -2.68
N TRP A 69 5.96 -3.54 -2.95
CA TRP A 69 5.14 -2.93 -3.99
C TRP A 69 5.00 -1.43 -3.81
N LEU A 70 4.62 -0.98 -2.61
CA LEU A 70 4.44 0.44 -2.32
C LEU A 70 5.76 1.20 -2.45
N SER A 71 6.88 0.60 -2.01
CA SER A 71 8.20 1.22 -2.17
C SER A 71 8.58 1.45 -3.64
N HIS A 72 8.18 0.55 -4.56
CA HIS A 72 8.39 0.72 -5.99
C HIS A 72 7.48 1.77 -6.62
N LYS A 73 6.29 2.00 -6.04
CA LYS A 73 5.37 3.05 -6.47
C LYS A 73 5.77 4.45 -6.00
N ILE A 74 6.53 4.54 -4.91
CA ILE A 74 6.99 5.82 -4.32
C ILE A 74 8.29 6.31 -4.96
N LYS A 75 9.16 5.40 -5.42
CA LYS A 75 10.41 5.74 -6.13
C LYS A 75 10.14 6.26 -7.54
#